data_AF-A0A1V5AM73-F1
#
_entry.id   AF-A0A1V5AM73-F1
#
_cell.length_a   1.000
_cell.length_b   1.000
_cell.length_c   1.000
_cell.angle_alpha   90.00
_cell.angle_beta   90.00
_cell.angle_gamma   90.00
#
_symmetry.space_group_name_H-M   'P 1'
#
loop_
_entity.id
_entity.type
_entity.pdbx_description
1 polymer ?
#
loop_
_entity_poly.entity_id
_entity_poly.type
_entity_poly.pdbx_seq_one_letter_code
_entity_poly.pdbx_strand_id
1 'polypeptide(L)' 'MGKASYTDKNGKQQEQTFKTEAEGQALKAKLKAEGATNIKFEW' A
#
# COMPACT_ATOMS: atom_id res chain seq x y z
N MET A 1 -12.38 1.73 -6.86
CA MET A 1 -11.03 2.29 -7.12
C MET A 1 -10.46 2.44 -5.73
N GLY A 2 -9.55 1.55 -5.36
CA GLY A 2 -9.08 1.48 -3.99
C GLY A 2 -7.89 2.40 -3.75
N LYS A 3 -7.60 2.62 -2.47
CA LYS A 3 -6.50 3.44 -1.98
C LYS A 3 -5.79 2.69 -0.86
N ALA A 4 -4.46 2.64 -0.96
CA ALA A 4 -3.59 2.15 0.08
C ALA A 4 -2.88 3.34 0.72
N SER A 5 -2.95 3.45 2.04
CA SER A 5 -2.16 4.42 2.81
C SER A 5 -1.18 3.65 3.69
N TYR A 6 0.11 3.93 3.61
CA TYR A 6 1.16 3.20 4.33
C TYR A 6 2.31 4.09 4.75
N THR A 7 3.05 3.70 5.77
CA THR A 7 4.33 4.31 6.15
C THR A 7 5.46 3.50 5.54
N ASP A 8 6.20 4.10 4.60
CA ASP A 8 7.37 3.48 3.98
C ASP A 8 8.51 3.24 5.01
N LYS A 9 9.51 2.41 4.67
CA LYS A 9 10.70 2.15 5.49
C LYS A 9 11.46 3.41 5.93
N ASN A 10 11.29 4.52 5.22
CA ASN A 10 11.85 5.82 5.58
C ASN A 10 11.02 6.58 6.63
N GLY A 11 9.96 5.97 7.19
CA GLY A 11 9.04 6.62 8.13
C GLY A 11 8.10 7.64 7.46
N LYS A 12 8.05 7.68 6.12
CA LYS A 12 7.22 8.62 5.37
C LYS A 12 5.87 8.01 5.05
N GLN A 13 4.81 8.75 5.32
CA GLN A 13 3.47 8.36 4.91
C GLN A 13 3.31 8.53 3.40
N GLN A 14 2.81 7.49 2.74
CA GLN A 14 2.55 7.41 1.31
C GLN A 14 1.11 6.97 1.11
N GLU A 15 0.51 7.46 0.03
CA GLU A 15 -0.82 7.10 -0.39
C GLU A 15 -0.79 6.72 -1.86
N GLN A 16 -1.29 5.53 -2.18
CA GLN A 16 -1.24 4.97 -3.51
C GLN A 16 -2.60 4.39 -3.88
N THR A 17 -3.17 4.90 -4.97
CA THR A 17 -4.42 4.39 -5.51
C THR A 17 -4.18 3.22 -6.46
N PHE A 18 -5.12 2.29 -6.49
CA PHE A 18 -5.11 1.14 -7.38
C PHE A 18 -6.50 0.95 -7.98
N LYS A 19 -6.58 0.55 -9.25
CA LYS A 19 -7.86 0.50 -9.98
C LYS A 19 -8.50 -0.88 -9.91
N THR A 20 -7.67 -1.91 -9.72
CA THR A 20 -8.09 -3.31 -9.75
C THR A 20 -7.66 -4.07 -8.50
N GLU A 21 -8.34 -5.18 -8.20
CA GLU A 21 -7.99 -6.03 -7.06
C GLU A 21 -6.57 -6.60 -7.17
N ALA A 22 -6.18 -6.98 -8.40
CA ALA A 22 -4.84 -7.49 -8.70
C ALA A 22 -3.75 -6.46 -8.35
N GLU A 23 -3.96 -5.19 -8.70
CA GLU A 23 -3.04 -4.11 -8.33
C GLU A 23 -3.00 -3.89 -6.81
N GLY A 24 -4.15 -3.94 -6.14
CA GLY A 24 -4.21 -3.82 -4.67
C GLY A 24 -3.46 -4.94 -3.95
N GLN A 25 -3.60 -6.19 -4.42
CA GLN A 25 -2.86 -7.32 -3.87
C GLN A 25 -1.36 -7.25 -4.16
N ALA A 26 -0.97 -6.91 -5.39
CA ALA A 26 0.43 -6.73 -5.76
C ALA A 26 1.08 -5.61 -4.93
N LEU A 27 0.35 -4.51 -4.71
CA LEU A 27 0.79 -3.42 -3.86
C LEU A 27 0.98 -3.89 -2.42
N LYS A 28 0.01 -4.59 -1.83
CA LYS A 28 0.12 -5.10 -0.46
C LYS A 28 1.35 -6.00 -0.28
N ALA A 29 1.61 -6.90 -1.23
CA ALA A 29 2.76 -7.77 -1.21
C ALA A 29 4.08 -6.97 -1.30
N LYS A 30 4.13 -5.98 -2.21
CA LYS A 30 5.28 -5.08 -2.35
C LYS A 30 5.54 -4.29 -1.08
N LEU A 31 4.52 -3.67 -0.48
CA LEU A 31 4.62 -2.91 0.76
C LEU A 31 5.13 -3.76 1.93
N LYS A 32 4.62 -4.99 2.05
CA LYS A 32 5.10 -5.93 3.08
C LYS A 32 6.58 -6.31 2.84
N ALA A 33 6.99 -6.49 1.58
CA ALA A 33 8.37 -6.81 1.24
C ALA A 33 9.32 -5.61 1.46
N GLU A 34 8.86 -4.39 1.22
CA GLU A 34 9.63 -3.16 1.47
C GLU A 34 9.73 -2.80 2.96
N GLY A 35 9.03 -3.52 3.84
CA GLY A 35 9.00 -3.25 5.28
C GLY A 35 8.13 -2.05 5.64
N ALA A 36 7.15 -1.72 4.79
CA ALA A 36 6.19 -0.68 5.11
C ALA A 36 5.35 -1.07 6.35
N THR A 37 5.05 -0.08 7.17
CA THR A 37 4.27 -0.20 8.40
C THR A 37 2.98 0.61 8.29
N ASN A 38 2.02 0.43 9.20
CA ASN A 38 0.72 1.13 9.18
C ASN A 38 -0.04 1.03 7.85
N ILE A 39 0.07 -0.11 7.18
CA ILE A 39 -0.54 -0.32 5.86
C ILE A 39 -2.06 -0.46 6.02
N LYS A 40 -2.80 0.51 5.48
CA LYS A 40 -4.27 0.54 5.39
C LYS A 40 -4.69 0.44 3.93
N PHE A 41 -5.63 -0.44 3.63
CA PHE A 41 -6.22 -0.59 2.32
C PHE A 41 -7.72 -0.31 2.41
N GLU A 42 -8.19 0.61 1.59
CA GLU A 42 -9.61 0.89 1.36
C GLU A 42 -9.92 0.61 -0.11
N TRP A 43 -11.11 0.10 -0.41
CA TRP A 43 -11.49 -0.36 -1.75
C TRP A 43 -12.45 0.60 -2.45
#